data_AF-A0A8J4Q4M5-F1
#
_entry.id   AF-A0A8J4Q4M5-F1
#
_cell.length_a   1.000
_cell.length_b   1.000
_cell.length_c   1.000
_cell.angle_alpha   90.00
_cell.angle_beta   90.00
_cell.angle_gamma   90.00
#
_symmetry.space_group_name_H-M   'P 1'
#
loop_
_entity.id
_entity.type
_entity.pdbx_description
1 polymer ?
#
loop_
_entity_poly.entity_id
_entity_poly.type
_entity_poly.pdbx_seq_one_letter_code
_entity_poly.pdbx_strand_id
1 'polypeptide(L)'
;MSSEPKDILRVVGVNHDGTFKDYENVYDQFGSSFIGRGDFDIQEKKCSRKQISIIRNNDNSNFIACNGVNPSYLKKHDQEFFVQMVRDQNYPIENGDCFSMIYESFTFQIIIESKKNKQQQSNSNNSDNENNTTTDKKRKAIDSDEKVEEKKKKKDELPVCPHGASCYRKNPTHFQEYSHPWNEKKSVSDDDQETKNPKDLKPDLNKTSTTTTPKTITDNVPIKQPDLQIQQKKPQPQPQPPQPNNDQQPQPQIKKDIPKKLTLQDIKKDEPKKTIPTTTTSSKNDITIPNPIPTPNPLVAASNNDKAQQQSEEISNAGKIVGPKYKKKKLSDVHKPRTLVFPFLSSIKCGIDIDKAAEIASQAIQEYLQFHQNEEDIKLKMVIEKTIYSDALESFKKILGNKWDKRFEILSIENLNSIEQFSNNCRIYATESTWRLKKIPSNKFLYEDMLSIDGKAINFEKDTKNRFPNPAKIGKSYPVAVNVETRLHKEYGVEYVVLILPPNMNPLKPDCLASYTQSLPLLKESYHSLFTVLDNF
;
A
#
# COMPACT_ATOMS: atom_id res chain seq x y z
N MET A 1 -5.58 26.59 45.66
CA MET A 1 -5.17 26.45 44.24
C MET A 1 -6.28 25.72 43.51
N SER A 2 -6.38 25.82 42.17
CA SER A 2 -7.39 25.07 41.41
C SER A 2 -7.20 23.56 41.63
N SER A 3 -8.26 22.86 42.03
CA SER A 3 -8.31 21.40 42.09
C SER A 3 -8.65 20.76 40.73
N GLU A 4 -9.03 21.58 39.74
CA GLU A 4 -9.36 21.12 38.39
C GLU A 4 -8.23 21.41 37.37
N PRO A 5 -8.09 20.54 36.36
CA PRO A 5 -7.37 20.83 35.12
C PRO A 5 -7.84 22.12 34.42
N LYS A 6 -6.88 22.80 33.79
CA LYS A 6 -7.10 24.01 32.97
C LYS A 6 -7.72 23.70 31.61
N ASP A 7 -7.60 22.45 31.18
CA ASP A 7 -7.96 21.89 29.89
C ASP A 7 -8.96 20.73 30.05
N ILE A 8 -9.88 20.62 29.10
CA ILE A 8 -10.81 19.49 28.95
C ILE A 8 -10.20 18.55 27.92
N LEU A 9 -9.96 17.30 28.30
CA LEU A 9 -9.49 16.26 27.38
C LEU A 9 -10.69 15.41 26.96
N ARG A 10 -10.93 15.32 25.65
CA ARG A 10 -11.95 14.46 25.04
C ARG A 10 -11.27 13.31 24.30
N VAL A 11 -11.87 12.13 24.37
CA VAL A 11 -11.52 11.00 23.51
C VAL A 11 -12.74 10.68 22.65
N VAL A 12 -12.62 10.98 21.35
CA VAL A 12 -13.71 10.84 20.39
C VAL A 12 -13.46 9.62 19.50
N GLY A 13 -14.48 8.80 19.26
CA GLY A 13 -14.36 7.66 18.35
C GLY A 13 -14.19 8.09 16.90
N VAL A 14 -13.34 7.39 16.14
CA VAL A 14 -13.07 7.70 14.72
C VAL A 14 -13.55 6.56 13.82
N ASN A 15 -14.23 6.91 12.73
CA ASN A 15 -14.68 5.99 11.68
C ASN A 15 -13.57 5.71 10.66
N HIS A 16 -13.69 4.64 9.88
CA HIS A 16 -12.70 4.30 8.82
C HIS A 16 -12.62 5.33 7.68
N ASP A 17 -13.63 6.19 7.52
CA ASP A 17 -13.58 7.35 6.62
C ASP A 17 -12.82 8.55 7.21
N GLY A 18 -12.57 8.57 8.52
CA GLY A 18 -11.96 9.68 9.25
C GLY A 18 -12.96 10.70 9.81
N THR A 19 -14.26 10.41 9.75
CA THR A 19 -15.29 11.16 10.50
C THR A 19 -15.27 10.77 11.99
N PHE A 20 -15.78 11.66 12.84
CA PHE A 20 -16.05 11.33 14.23
C PHE A 20 -17.33 10.49 14.36
N LYS A 21 -17.37 9.68 15.43
CA LYS A 21 -18.56 8.97 15.88
C LYS A 21 -19.33 9.80 16.89
N ASP A 22 -20.61 9.48 17.07
CA ASP A 22 -21.51 10.14 18.01
C ASP A 22 -21.16 9.92 19.49
N TYR A 23 -20.15 9.09 19.78
CA TYR A 23 -19.63 8.88 21.14
C TYR A 23 -18.29 9.60 21.40
N GLU A 24 -18.26 10.31 22.52
CA GLU A 24 -17.07 10.85 23.16
C GLU A 24 -17.06 10.50 24.65
N ASN A 25 -15.88 10.32 25.24
CA ASN A 25 -15.71 10.41 26.70
C ASN A 25 -14.95 11.70 27.02
N VAL A 26 -15.43 12.43 28.02
CA VAL A 26 -14.79 13.63 28.57
C VAL A 26 -14.03 13.26 29.83
N TYR A 27 -12.79 13.72 29.95
CA TYR A 27 -11.92 13.56 31.10
C TYR A 27 -11.55 14.95 31.62
N ASP A 28 -12.25 15.42 32.64
CA ASP A 28 -12.17 16.79 33.18
C ASP A 28 -11.49 16.87 34.56
N GLN A 29 -11.05 15.74 35.11
CA GLN A 29 -10.40 15.60 36.42
C GLN A 29 -8.96 15.07 36.28
N PHE A 30 -8.13 15.28 37.31
CA PHE A 30 -6.80 14.66 37.43
C PHE A 30 -6.91 13.18 37.86
N GLY A 31 -5.88 12.39 37.52
CA GLY A 31 -5.80 10.96 37.84
C GLY A 31 -5.69 10.06 36.60
N SER A 32 -5.94 8.76 36.79
CA SER A 32 -5.84 7.74 35.73
C SER A 32 -7.20 7.10 35.44
N SER A 33 -7.69 7.33 34.22
CA SER A 33 -8.87 6.66 33.67
C SER A 33 -8.45 5.49 32.78
N PHE A 34 -9.37 4.56 32.54
CA PHE A 34 -9.14 3.37 31.71
C PHE A 34 -10.10 3.35 30.52
N ILE A 35 -9.65 2.79 29.40
CA ILE A 35 -10.46 2.51 28.21
C ILE A 35 -10.19 1.06 27.78
N GLY A 36 -11.23 0.32 27.43
CA GLY A 36 -11.14 -1.10 27.14
C GLY A 36 -12.42 -1.72 26.58
N ARG A 37 -12.44 -3.06 26.57
CA ARG A 37 -13.62 -3.85 26.18
C ARG A 37 -14.75 -3.70 27.19
N GLY A 38 -15.83 -3.07 26.79
CA GLY A 38 -16.95 -2.64 27.62
C GLY A 38 -17.26 -1.15 27.43
N ASP A 39 -16.26 -0.34 27.11
CA ASP A 39 -16.39 1.08 26.79
C ASP A 39 -16.64 1.26 25.28
N PHE A 40 -17.29 2.35 24.86
CA PHE A 40 -17.48 2.73 23.45
C PHE A 40 -18.07 1.61 22.54
N ASP A 41 -18.94 0.77 23.11
CA ASP A 41 -19.51 -0.45 22.52
C ASP A 41 -18.47 -1.51 22.05
N ILE A 42 -17.24 -1.44 22.54
CA ILE A 42 -16.17 -2.38 22.17
C ILE A 42 -16.39 -3.73 22.86
N GLN A 43 -16.93 -4.69 22.12
CA GLN A 43 -17.10 -6.08 22.58
C GLN A 43 -16.00 -7.05 22.08
N GLU A 44 -15.00 -6.56 21.34
CA GLU A 44 -13.88 -7.38 20.82
C GLU A 44 -13.08 -8.04 21.96
N LYS A 45 -13.03 -9.37 21.95
CA LYS A 45 -12.40 -10.20 22.98
C LYS A 45 -10.88 -9.99 23.08
N LYS A 46 -10.21 -9.57 21.99
CA LYS A 46 -8.79 -9.20 21.98
C LYS A 46 -8.50 -7.92 22.78
N CYS A 47 -9.48 -7.04 22.95
CA CYS A 47 -9.34 -5.86 23.78
C CYS A 47 -9.47 -6.23 25.27
N SER A 48 -8.53 -5.78 26.09
CA SER A 48 -8.60 -5.91 27.55
C SER A 48 -9.65 -4.96 28.12
N ARG A 49 -10.26 -5.26 29.29
CA ARG A 49 -11.18 -4.31 29.96
C ARG A 49 -10.50 -3.02 30.45
N LYS A 50 -9.17 -3.01 30.54
CA LYS A 50 -8.32 -1.86 30.83
C LYS A 50 -7.16 -1.87 29.84
N GLN A 51 -7.48 -1.71 28.55
CA GLN A 51 -6.51 -1.84 27.45
C GLN A 51 -5.58 -0.63 27.41
N ILE A 52 -6.14 0.56 27.57
CA ILE A 52 -5.49 1.86 27.58
C ILE A 52 -5.70 2.52 28.95
N SER A 53 -4.72 3.30 29.38
CA SER A 53 -4.90 4.34 30.39
C SER A 53 -4.77 5.72 29.78
N ILE A 54 -5.64 6.65 30.18
CA ILE A 54 -5.49 8.10 30.01
C ILE A 54 -5.12 8.65 31.38
N ILE A 55 -4.01 9.40 31.47
CA ILE A 55 -3.44 9.88 32.73
C ILE A 55 -3.32 11.39 32.66
N ARG A 56 -3.94 12.10 33.61
CA ARG A 56 -3.94 13.57 33.71
C ARG A 56 -3.28 14.00 35.02
N ASN A 57 -2.10 14.60 34.95
CA ASN A 57 -1.33 14.98 36.14
C ASN A 57 -1.65 16.41 36.60
N ASN A 58 -1.39 16.70 37.88
CA ASN A 58 -1.70 18.00 38.52
C ASN A 58 -0.98 19.22 37.88
N ASP A 59 0.09 19.01 37.13
CA ASP A 59 0.78 20.03 36.34
C ASP A 59 0.09 20.35 34.99
N ASN A 60 -0.99 19.62 34.65
CA ASN A 60 -1.71 19.59 33.38
C ASN A 60 -0.95 18.85 32.26
N SER A 61 0.05 18.01 32.58
CA SER A 61 0.61 17.05 31.63
C SER A 61 -0.36 15.87 31.42
N ASN A 62 -0.59 15.51 30.16
CA ASN A 62 -1.49 14.44 29.75
C ASN A 62 -0.67 13.30 29.12
N PHE A 63 -0.94 12.06 29.51
CA PHE A 63 -0.26 10.86 29.00
C PHE A 63 -1.24 9.74 28.62
N ILE A 64 -0.81 8.87 27.71
CA ILE A 64 -1.44 7.59 27.39
C ILE A 64 -0.50 6.42 27.72
N ALA A 65 -1.05 5.29 28.13
CA ALA A 65 -0.31 4.04 28.31
C ALA A 65 -1.10 2.83 27.80
N CYS A 66 -0.39 1.77 27.38
CA CYS A 66 -0.99 0.50 26.97
C CYS A 66 -0.80 -0.54 28.10
N ASN A 67 -1.87 -0.98 28.74
CA ASN A 67 -1.81 -1.93 29.86
C ASN A 67 -2.28 -3.34 29.46
N GLY A 68 -2.83 -3.49 28.25
CA GLY A 68 -3.40 -4.75 27.77
C GLY A 68 -2.37 -5.81 27.38
N VAL A 69 -2.84 -7.06 27.26
CA VAL A 69 -1.99 -8.19 26.83
C VAL A 69 -1.67 -8.12 25.33
N ASN A 70 -2.66 -7.73 24.51
CA ASN A 70 -2.41 -7.37 23.12
C ASN A 70 -1.88 -5.93 23.04
N PRO A 71 -1.01 -5.61 22.06
CA PRO A 71 -0.51 -4.26 21.88
C PRO A 71 -1.59 -3.29 21.40
N SER A 72 -1.45 -2.03 21.80
CA SER A 72 -2.17 -0.89 21.23
C SER A 72 -1.18 0.13 20.67
N TYR A 73 -1.66 1.06 19.86
CA TYR A 73 -0.82 1.88 18.99
C TYR A 73 -1.15 3.36 19.11
N LEU A 74 -0.13 4.21 19.04
CA LEU A 74 -0.21 5.68 19.08
C LEU A 74 0.29 6.24 17.74
N LYS A 75 -0.41 7.22 17.20
CA LYS A 75 -0.02 8.01 16.03
C LYS A 75 -0.07 9.47 16.44
N LYS A 76 1.07 10.16 16.42
CA LYS A 76 1.11 11.60 16.73
C LYS A 76 0.37 12.43 15.68
N HIS A 77 -0.04 13.65 16.06
CA HIS A 77 -0.71 14.59 15.14
C HIS A 77 0.15 14.96 13.92
N ASP A 78 1.47 14.99 14.09
CA ASP A 78 2.48 15.23 13.05
C ASP A 78 2.91 13.96 12.28
N GLN A 79 2.37 12.79 12.65
CA GLN A 79 2.76 11.48 12.12
C GLN A 79 1.61 10.74 11.43
N GLU A 80 1.97 9.90 10.47
CA GLU A 80 1.02 9.25 9.56
C GLU A 80 0.79 7.77 9.89
N PHE A 81 1.75 7.14 10.56
CA PHE A 81 1.71 5.72 10.91
C PHE A 81 1.52 5.50 12.42
N PHE A 82 0.83 4.40 12.75
CA PHE A 82 0.62 3.97 14.12
C PHE A 82 1.86 3.24 14.66
N VAL A 83 2.56 3.87 15.61
CA VAL A 83 3.67 3.28 16.37
C VAL A 83 3.10 2.37 17.47
N GLN A 84 3.67 1.18 17.63
CA GLN A 84 3.26 0.28 18.71
C GLN A 84 3.73 0.79 20.06
N MET A 85 2.81 0.95 21.02
CA MET A 85 3.18 1.27 22.40
C MET A 85 3.77 0.03 23.09
N VAL A 86 4.82 0.26 23.88
CA VAL A 86 5.35 -0.72 24.84
C VAL A 86 4.35 -0.82 25.99
N ARG A 87 4.17 -2.04 26.54
CA ARG A 87 3.23 -2.24 27.65
C ARG A 87 3.74 -1.53 28.91
N ASP A 88 2.81 -0.93 29.66
CA ASP A 88 3.04 -0.21 30.91
C ASP A 88 3.98 1.02 30.79
N GLN A 89 4.29 1.47 29.56
CA GLN A 89 5.02 2.72 29.29
C GLN A 89 4.06 3.89 29.05
N ASN A 90 4.34 5.03 29.68
CA ASN A 90 3.65 6.30 29.44
C ASN A 90 4.23 7.02 28.21
N TYR A 91 3.34 7.55 27.36
CA TYR A 91 3.65 8.41 26.22
C TYR A 91 2.89 9.75 26.38
N PRO A 92 3.54 10.92 26.22
CA PRO A 92 2.85 12.21 26.30
C PRO A 92 1.86 12.35 25.13
N ILE A 93 0.67 12.92 25.39
CA ILE A 93 -0.35 13.14 24.36
C ILE A 93 -0.70 14.62 24.18
N GLU A 94 -0.92 14.98 22.92
CA GLU A 94 -1.19 16.33 22.44
C GLU A 94 -2.53 16.39 21.68
N ASN A 95 -3.03 17.60 21.45
CA ASN A 95 -4.27 17.82 20.71
C ASN A 95 -4.12 17.35 19.25
N GLY A 96 -4.93 16.38 18.84
CA GLY A 96 -4.89 15.79 17.49
C GLY A 96 -4.18 14.45 17.40
N ASP A 97 -3.54 13.97 18.48
CA ASP A 97 -2.99 12.61 18.53
C ASP A 97 -4.11 11.56 18.36
N CYS A 98 -3.83 10.47 17.65
CA CYS A 98 -4.75 9.33 17.53
C CYS A 98 -4.17 8.10 18.22
N PHE A 99 -5.02 7.29 18.87
CA PHE A 99 -4.64 5.96 19.32
C PHE A 99 -5.60 4.90 18.77
N SER A 100 -5.13 3.66 18.64
CA SER A 100 -5.96 2.52 18.25
C SER A 100 -5.70 1.32 19.15
N MET A 101 -6.77 0.71 19.65
CA MET A 101 -6.67 -0.38 20.65
C MET A 101 -6.16 -1.68 20.02
N ILE A 102 -6.39 -1.87 18.72
CA ILE A 102 -5.78 -2.86 17.83
C ILE A 102 -5.30 -2.08 16.60
N TYR A 103 -4.29 -2.55 15.87
CA TYR A 103 -3.72 -1.82 14.73
C TYR A 103 -4.81 -1.30 13.75
N GLU A 104 -4.87 0.04 13.57
CA GLU A 104 -5.85 0.77 12.74
C GLU A 104 -7.34 0.45 13.04
N SER A 105 -7.64 -0.17 14.19
CA SER A 105 -8.94 -0.72 14.56
C SER A 105 -9.34 -0.28 15.98
N PHE A 106 -10.60 0.15 16.15
CA PHE A 106 -11.05 0.86 17.36
C PHE A 106 -10.15 2.09 17.61
N THR A 107 -10.14 2.97 16.59
CA THR A 107 -9.35 4.20 16.55
C THR A 107 -10.10 5.34 17.21
N PHE A 108 -9.36 6.16 17.96
CA PHE A 108 -9.83 7.34 18.66
C PHE A 108 -8.91 8.53 18.39
N GLN A 109 -9.43 9.74 18.52
CA GLN A 109 -8.66 10.98 18.49
C GLN A 109 -8.73 11.69 19.84
N ILE A 110 -7.58 12.19 20.29
CA ILE A 110 -7.42 13.06 21.45
C ILE A 110 -7.72 14.50 21.03
N ILE A 111 -8.63 15.15 21.74
CA ILE A 111 -8.91 16.60 21.59
C ILE A 111 -8.68 17.24 22.97
N ILE A 112 -7.90 18.33 23.02
CA ILE A 112 -7.56 19.03 24.28
C ILE A 112 -7.95 20.50 24.13
N GLU A 113 -9.01 20.90 24.84
CA GLU A 113 -9.59 22.24 24.78
C GLU A 113 -9.26 23.02 26.06
N SER A 114 -8.59 24.17 25.94
CA SER A 114 -8.39 25.07 27.09
C SER A 114 -9.72 25.67 27.56
N LYS A 115 -10.01 25.62 28.87
CA LYS A 115 -11.18 26.26 29.48
C LYS A 115 -11.07 27.79 29.33
N LYS A 116 -11.64 28.35 28.26
CA LYS A 116 -11.68 29.81 28.05
C LYS A 116 -12.53 30.47 29.13
N ASN A 117 -11.92 31.33 29.95
CA ASN A 117 -12.62 32.15 30.93
C ASN A 117 -13.67 33.03 30.24
N LYS A 118 -14.96 32.83 30.55
CA LYS A 118 -16.06 33.68 30.07
C LYS A 118 -16.09 35.02 30.82
N GLN A 119 -15.17 35.94 30.50
CA GLN A 119 -15.35 37.35 30.81
C GLN A 119 -14.91 38.24 29.64
N GLN A 120 -15.74 39.26 29.37
CA GLN A 120 -15.50 40.43 28.51
C GLN A 120 -15.28 40.16 27.00
N GLN A 121 -16.40 40.17 26.26
CA GLN A 121 -16.46 40.91 24.99
C GLN A 121 -16.89 42.35 25.29
N SER A 122 -16.09 43.35 24.90
CA SER A 122 -16.55 44.73 24.65
C SER A 122 -15.50 45.51 23.85
N ASN A 123 -15.98 46.39 22.97
CA ASN A 123 -15.22 47.06 21.91
C ASN A 123 -14.10 48.00 22.40
N SER A 124 -13.08 48.20 21.56
CA SER A 124 -12.68 49.54 21.05
C SER A 124 -11.74 49.42 19.84
N ASN A 125 -11.72 50.47 19.00
CA ASN A 125 -10.87 50.58 17.79
C ASN A 125 -9.70 51.57 18.02
N ASN A 126 -8.68 51.47 17.17
CA ASN A 126 -7.59 52.43 16.90
C ASN A 126 -6.72 52.90 18.08
N SER A 127 -5.40 52.73 17.93
CA SER A 127 -4.50 53.84 17.52
C SER A 127 -3.03 53.39 17.51
N ASP A 128 -2.21 54.07 16.72
CA ASP A 128 -0.76 53.84 16.60
C ASP A 128 0.02 54.36 17.82
N ASN A 129 1.11 53.69 18.21
CA ASN A 129 2.45 54.28 18.10
C ASN A 129 3.60 53.30 18.35
N GLU A 130 4.79 53.70 17.92
CA GLU A 130 6.08 53.08 18.27
C GLU A 130 6.53 53.52 19.68
N ASN A 131 7.29 52.68 20.40
CA ASN A 131 8.72 52.96 20.61
C ASN A 131 9.50 51.86 21.37
N ASN A 132 10.83 51.94 21.26
CA ASN A 132 11.79 51.06 21.92
C ASN A 132 11.94 51.36 23.42
N THR A 133 12.27 50.33 24.22
CA THR A 133 13.51 50.41 25.02
C THR A 133 14.06 49.02 25.39
N THR A 134 15.38 48.90 25.41
CA THR A 134 16.13 47.72 25.87
C THR A 134 16.44 47.80 27.37
N THR A 135 16.79 46.68 28.00
CA THR A 135 17.72 46.69 29.16
C THR A 135 18.38 45.32 29.37
N ASP A 136 19.72 45.30 29.37
CA ASP A 136 20.53 44.15 29.76
C ASP A 136 20.46 43.82 31.26
N LYS A 137 20.69 42.54 31.62
CA LYS A 137 21.71 42.16 32.64
C LYS A 137 22.12 40.67 32.68
N LYS A 138 23.13 40.36 31.85
CA LYS A 138 24.35 39.58 32.18
C LYS A 138 24.31 38.40 33.19
N ARG A 139 24.86 37.27 32.68
CA ARG A 139 25.79 36.29 33.33
C ARG A 139 25.16 35.31 34.33
N LYS A 140 25.73 34.11 34.54
CA LYS A 140 27.07 33.59 34.14
C LYS A 140 26.99 32.36 33.22
N ALA A 141 28.03 32.20 32.39
CA ALA A 141 28.46 30.90 31.89
C ALA A 141 29.55 30.32 32.81
N ILE A 142 29.74 29.01 32.76
CA ILE A 142 31.02 28.33 33.05
C ILE A 142 31.29 27.43 31.84
N ASP A 143 32.55 27.34 31.45
CA ASP A 143 33.07 26.73 30.24
C ASP A 143 34.31 25.90 30.59
N SER A 144 34.48 24.73 29.95
CA SER A 144 35.69 23.90 29.99
C SER A 144 35.59 22.67 29.07
N ASP A 145 36.10 22.78 27.84
CA ASP A 145 36.50 21.63 27.01
C ASP A 145 37.76 20.93 27.59
N GLU A 146 37.90 19.59 27.45
CA GLU A 146 38.72 18.96 26.38
C GLU A 146 38.88 17.42 26.51
N LYS A 147 39.23 16.77 25.38
CA LYS A 147 39.92 15.46 25.17
C LYS A 147 39.46 14.13 25.85
N VAL A 148 38.78 13.31 25.04
CA VAL A 148 39.26 12.06 24.39
C VAL A 148 40.21 11.08 25.13
N GLU A 149 39.83 9.79 25.09
CA GLU A 149 40.57 8.51 25.32
C GLU A 149 41.06 8.11 26.73
N GLU A 150 40.45 7.05 27.29
CA GLU A 150 41.08 5.72 27.29
C GLU A 150 40.05 4.56 27.41
N LYS A 151 40.49 3.29 27.33
CA LYS A 151 39.64 2.07 27.40
C LYS A 151 40.13 1.10 28.51
N LYS A 152 39.24 0.18 28.90
CA LYS A 152 39.47 -1.05 29.72
C LYS A 152 39.58 -0.87 31.24
N LYS A 153 38.44 -1.02 31.94
CA LYS A 153 38.28 -1.89 33.13
C LYS A 153 36.78 -2.12 33.43
N LYS A 154 36.50 -3.03 34.35
CA LYS A 154 35.14 -3.50 34.76
C LYS A 154 34.35 -4.24 33.67
N LYS A 155 34.60 -5.55 33.54
CA LYS A 155 33.59 -6.52 33.04
C LYS A 155 32.86 -7.24 34.18
N ASP A 156 33.38 -7.08 35.39
CA ASP A 156 33.20 -7.98 36.53
C ASP A 156 32.06 -7.54 37.48
N GLU A 157 31.40 -6.41 37.16
CA GLU A 157 30.24 -5.87 37.89
C GLU A 157 28.91 -6.11 37.14
N LEU A 158 28.95 -6.67 35.92
CA LEU A 158 27.75 -6.96 35.13
C LEU A 158 27.17 -8.34 35.47
N PRO A 159 25.84 -8.46 35.68
CA PRO A 159 25.21 -9.73 36.02
C PRO A 159 25.44 -10.78 34.93
N VAL A 160 25.70 -12.01 35.35
CA VAL A 160 25.91 -13.15 34.46
C VAL A 160 24.64 -13.41 33.64
N CYS A 161 24.78 -13.55 32.32
CA CYS A 161 23.63 -13.76 31.43
C CYS A 161 22.79 -14.98 31.87
N PRO A 162 21.48 -14.85 32.07
CA PRO A 162 20.62 -15.94 32.56
C PRO A 162 20.46 -17.12 31.59
N HIS A 163 20.91 -16.97 30.33
CA HIS A 163 20.98 -18.05 29.34
C HIS A 163 22.33 -18.78 29.32
N GLY A 164 23.31 -18.35 30.12
CA GLY A 164 24.62 -18.99 30.26
C GLY A 164 25.35 -19.20 28.93
N ALA A 165 26.10 -20.30 28.85
CA ALA A 165 26.80 -20.74 27.64
C ALA A 165 25.89 -20.97 26.42
N SER A 166 24.58 -21.08 26.61
CA SER A 166 23.58 -21.27 25.55
C SER A 166 23.00 -19.96 25.00
N CYS A 167 23.51 -18.80 25.40
CA CYS A 167 22.99 -17.51 24.96
C CYS A 167 23.25 -17.25 23.45
N TYR A 168 22.17 -17.23 22.66
CA TYR A 168 22.21 -16.99 21.21
C TYR A 168 22.06 -15.50 20.81
N ARG A 169 21.87 -14.60 21.77
CA ARG A 169 21.64 -13.17 21.51
C ARG A 169 22.94 -12.49 21.06
N LYS A 170 22.87 -11.75 19.94
CA LYS A 170 24.03 -11.04 19.32
C LYS A 170 23.86 -9.51 19.24
N ASN A 171 22.85 -8.95 19.91
CA ASN A 171 22.61 -7.50 19.95
C ASN A 171 23.67 -6.81 20.84
N PRO A 172 24.32 -5.71 20.40
CA PRO A 172 25.21 -4.92 21.24
C PRO A 172 24.67 -4.55 22.64
N THR A 173 23.38 -4.21 22.79
CA THR A 173 22.82 -3.84 24.11
C THR A 173 22.84 -5.01 25.09
N HIS A 174 22.65 -6.24 24.60
CA HIS A 174 22.69 -7.45 25.42
C HIS A 174 24.10 -7.73 26.00
N PHE A 175 25.16 -7.24 25.36
CA PHE A 175 26.54 -7.29 25.87
C PHE A 175 26.93 -6.07 26.72
N GLN A 176 26.08 -5.03 26.77
CA GLN A 176 26.19 -3.93 27.73
C GLN A 176 25.47 -4.26 29.05
N GLU A 177 24.39 -5.04 28.98
CA GLU A 177 23.57 -5.44 30.14
C GLU A 177 24.10 -6.71 30.86
N TYR A 178 24.69 -7.69 30.14
CA TYR A 178 25.02 -9.01 30.72
C TYR A 178 26.44 -9.50 30.38
N SER A 179 27.12 -10.05 31.39
CA SER A 179 28.44 -10.68 31.23
C SER A 179 28.34 -12.11 30.66
N HIS A 180 29.34 -12.48 29.85
CA HIS A 180 29.42 -13.77 29.14
C HIS A 180 30.83 -14.39 29.23
N PRO A 181 31.35 -14.68 30.44
CA PRO A 181 32.75 -15.07 30.67
C PRO A 181 33.20 -16.36 29.93
N TRP A 182 32.27 -17.22 29.53
CA TRP A 182 32.53 -18.43 28.74
C TRP A 182 32.83 -18.18 27.25
N ASN A 183 32.55 -16.98 26.71
CA ASN A 183 32.57 -16.73 25.26
C ASN A 183 33.91 -16.15 24.74
N GLU A 184 34.91 -15.96 25.60
CA GLU A 184 36.17 -15.29 25.26
C GLU A 184 37.22 -16.20 24.60
N LYS A 185 36.82 -16.90 23.52
CA LYS A 185 37.74 -17.61 22.62
C LYS A 185 37.33 -17.53 21.15
N LYS A 186 37.53 -16.35 20.51
CA LYS A 186 37.83 -16.20 19.06
C LYS A 186 38.22 -14.77 18.64
N SER A 187 39.47 -14.42 18.94
CA SER A 187 40.30 -13.33 18.38
C SER A 187 41.71 -13.58 18.93
N VAL A 188 42.83 -13.55 18.19
CA VAL A 188 43.19 -13.04 16.84
C VAL A 188 43.90 -14.19 16.06
N SER A 189 44.52 -14.10 14.89
CA SER A 189 44.88 -13.05 13.90
C SER A 189 44.98 -13.66 12.49
N ASP A 190 45.28 -12.83 11.48
CA ASP A 190 45.59 -13.22 10.11
C ASP A 190 47.01 -13.83 9.92
N ASP A 191 47.31 -14.15 8.65
CA ASP A 191 48.56 -14.60 8.01
C ASP A 191 49.01 -16.10 8.00
N ASP A 192 49.52 -16.45 6.81
CA ASP A 192 50.29 -17.61 6.31
C ASP A 192 49.87 -19.09 6.50
N GLN A 193 49.38 -19.65 5.39
CA GLN A 193 49.91 -20.83 4.65
C GLN A 193 49.93 -22.28 5.21
N GLU A 194 49.96 -23.20 4.23
CA GLU A 194 50.33 -24.63 4.25
C GLU A 194 49.56 -25.67 5.10
N THR A 195 48.79 -26.48 4.36
CA THR A 195 48.74 -27.96 4.38
C THR A 195 48.76 -28.74 5.72
N LYS A 196 47.71 -29.54 5.96
CA LYS A 196 47.72 -31.00 5.70
C LYS A 196 46.36 -31.66 6.00
N ASN A 197 46.08 -32.75 5.30
CA ASN A 197 44.87 -33.57 5.47
C ASN A 197 45.27 -35.05 5.61
N PRO A 198 44.97 -35.67 6.76
CA PRO A 198 44.65 -37.09 6.84
C PRO A 198 43.22 -37.25 7.40
N LYS A 199 42.25 -37.75 6.63
CA LYS A 199 42.05 -39.14 6.18
C LYS A 199 41.84 -40.19 7.27
N ASP A 200 40.75 -40.91 7.05
CA ASP A 200 40.52 -42.35 7.32
C ASP A 200 40.47 -42.83 8.78
N LEU A 201 39.23 -43.05 9.26
CA LEU A 201 38.88 -44.23 10.05
C LEU A 201 37.36 -44.52 9.99
N LYS A 202 36.98 -45.59 9.28
CA LYS A 202 35.67 -46.27 9.35
C LYS A 202 35.87 -47.77 9.05
N PRO A 203 35.27 -48.62 9.88
CA PRO A 203 34.49 -49.77 9.38
C PRO A 203 33.17 -49.95 10.16
N ASP A 204 32.17 -50.71 9.74
CA ASP A 204 31.71 -51.17 8.42
C ASP A 204 30.27 -51.74 8.63
N LEU A 205 29.51 -52.00 7.56
CA LEU A 205 28.71 -53.22 7.32
C LEU A 205 27.56 -53.03 6.28
N ASN A 206 27.96 -53.21 5.02
CA ASN A 206 27.46 -54.27 4.12
C ASN A 206 26.15 -54.14 3.29
N LYS A 207 26.17 -54.87 2.14
CA LYS A 207 25.06 -55.34 1.25
C LYS A 207 24.34 -54.30 0.34
N THR A 208 24.17 -54.51 -0.98
CA THR A 208 24.58 -55.58 -1.94
C THR A 208 24.68 -55.04 -3.39
N SER A 209 25.46 -55.74 -4.25
CA SER A 209 25.66 -55.77 -5.73
C SER A 209 24.60 -55.15 -6.70
N THR A 210 24.84 -54.89 -8.00
CA THR A 210 25.78 -55.41 -9.04
C THR A 210 26.30 -54.29 -9.98
N THR A 211 27.55 -54.32 -10.51
CA THR A 211 27.98 -54.94 -11.81
C THR A 211 27.07 -54.55 -13.01
N THR A 212 27.52 -53.95 -14.12
CA THR A 212 28.68 -54.28 -14.99
C THR A 212 29.39 -53.09 -15.72
N THR A 213 30.60 -53.39 -16.20
CA THR A 213 31.46 -52.66 -17.18
C THR A 213 32.21 -53.74 -18.02
N PRO A 214 33.11 -53.46 -19.00
CA PRO A 214 33.48 -52.20 -19.67
C PRO A 214 33.44 -52.31 -21.22
N LYS A 215 33.88 -51.25 -21.94
CA LYS A 215 34.97 -51.37 -22.95
C LYS A 215 35.56 -50.02 -23.37
N THR A 216 36.87 -50.03 -23.62
CA THR A 216 37.71 -48.89 -24.04
C THR A 216 38.03 -48.94 -25.53
N ILE A 217 38.17 -47.77 -26.18
CA ILE A 217 39.00 -47.56 -27.37
C ILE A 217 39.81 -46.26 -27.15
N THR A 218 41.00 -46.19 -27.72
CA THR A 218 41.99 -45.09 -27.65
C THR A 218 41.63 -43.94 -28.62
N ASP A 219 42.24 -42.75 -28.54
CA ASP A 219 43.50 -42.42 -29.23
C ASP A 219 44.10 -41.06 -28.77
N ASN A 220 45.37 -40.83 -29.11
CA ASN A 220 46.12 -39.61 -28.79
C ASN A 220 46.30 -38.70 -30.03
N VAL A 221 46.24 -37.37 -29.84
CA VAL A 221 47.27 -36.38 -30.27
C VAL A 221 46.83 -34.95 -29.85
N PRO A 222 47.74 -34.07 -29.38
CA PRO A 222 47.35 -32.80 -28.76
C PRO A 222 47.33 -31.59 -29.71
N ILE A 223 46.47 -30.61 -29.42
CA ILE A 223 46.51 -29.25 -29.99
C ILE A 223 46.54 -28.22 -28.85
N LYS A 224 47.28 -27.13 -29.05
CA LYS A 224 47.63 -26.13 -28.02
C LYS A 224 46.53 -25.08 -27.80
N GLN A 225 46.60 -24.43 -26.64
CA GLN A 225 45.98 -23.12 -26.39
C GLN A 225 46.49 -22.05 -27.37
N PRO A 226 45.74 -20.95 -27.50
CA PRO A 226 46.36 -19.63 -27.43
C PRO A 226 45.74 -18.75 -26.32
N ASP A 227 46.55 -17.85 -25.76
CA ASP A 227 46.14 -16.86 -24.78
C ASP A 227 45.15 -15.82 -25.34
N LEU A 228 44.29 -15.28 -24.46
CA LEU A 228 43.59 -14.02 -24.70
C LEU A 228 44.16 -12.93 -23.81
N GLN A 229 44.99 -12.08 -24.41
CA GLN A 229 45.65 -10.96 -23.72
C GLN A 229 44.66 -9.85 -23.37
N ILE A 230 44.78 -9.31 -22.15
CA ILE A 230 43.98 -8.16 -21.69
C ILE A 230 44.53 -6.88 -22.33
N GLN A 231 43.75 -6.25 -23.21
CA GLN A 231 44.04 -4.89 -23.70
C GLN A 231 43.17 -3.85 -23.00
N GLN A 232 43.82 -2.89 -22.35
CA GLN A 232 43.17 -1.74 -21.73
C GLN A 232 42.71 -0.75 -22.81
N LYS A 233 41.45 -0.30 -22.78
CA LYS A 233 40.98 0.83 -23.58
C LYS A 233 40.70 2.05 -22.71
N LYS A 234 41.22 3.20 -23.15
CA LYS A 234 41.11 4.51 -22.51
C LYS A 234 39.72 5.12 -22.80
N PRO A 235 39.10 5.91 -21.88
CA PRO A 235 37.74 6.44 -22.10
C PRO A 235 37.65 7.42 -23.28
N GLN A 236 36.50 7.43 -23.97
CA GLN A 236 36.10 8.53 -24.86
C GLN A 236 35.03 9.42 -24.17
N PRO A 237 34.89 10.70 -24.54
CA PRO A 237 34.00 11.65 -23.84
C PRO A 237 32.51 11.46 -24.18
N GLN A 238 31.65 11.99 -23.31
CA GLN A 238 30.20 12.10 -23.55
C GLN A 238 29.88 13.17 -24.62
N PRO A 239 28.84 12.98 -25.45
CA PRO A 239 28.29 14.06 -26.27
C PRO A 239 27.46 15.03 -25.43
N GLN A 240 27.63 16.34 -25.65
CA GLN A 240 26.78 17.38 -25.07
C GLN A 240 25.49 17.60 -25.88
N PRO A 241 24.39 18.09 -25.26
CA PRO A 241 23.17 18.42 -25.98
C PRO A 241 23.32 19.72 -26.79
N PRO A 242 22.69 19.83 -27.98
CA PRO A 242 22.74 21.05 -28.79
C PRO A 242 21.88 22.17 -28.19
N GLN A 243 22.42 23.39 -28.18
CA GLN A 243 21.66 24.62 -27.94
C GLN A 243 21.16 25.24 -29.27
N PRO A 244 20.12 26.10 -29.24
CA PRO A 244 19.43 26.55 -30.45
C PRO A 244 20.17 27.69 -31.17
N ASN A 245 20.26 27.60 -32.49
CA ASN A 245 20.63 28.73 -33.35
C ASN A 245 19.35 29.50 -33.76
N ASN A 246 19.37 30.83 -33.58
CA ASN A 246 18.50 31.73 -34.32
C ASN A 246 19.10 31.95 -35.72
N ASP A 247 18.27 31.97 -36.75
CA ASP A 247 18.49 32.85 -37.92
C ASP A 247 17.17 33.16 -38.64
N GLN A 248 17.16 34.22 -39.47
CA GLN A 248 15.93 34.97 -39.77
C GLN A 248 15.36 34.81 -41.19
N GLN A 249 14.07 34.39 -41.26
CA GLN A 249 13.06 34.85 -42.24
C GLN A 249 13.31 34.50 -43.76
N PRO A 250 12.38 34.76 -44.72
CA PRO A 250 11.24 35.69 -44.74
C PRO A 250 9.82 35.12 -44.97
N GLN A 251 8.81 35.99 -44.80
CA GLN A 251 7.42 35.78 -45.21
C GLN A 251 7.17 36.15 -46.69
N PRO A 252 6.12 35.60 -47.31
CA PRO A 252 5.23 36.33 -48.21
C PRO A 252 3.91 36.73 -47.50
N GLN A 253 3.26 37.81 -47.95
CA GLN A 253 2.08 38.40 -47.29
C GLN A 253 1.15 39.07 -48.32
N ILE A 254 -0.14 39.31 -47.96
CA ILE A 254 -1.14 40.14 -48.68
C ILE A 254 -1.68 39.42 -49.96
N LYS A 255 -2.99 39.35 -50.31
CA LYS A 255 -4.25 40.10 -50.02
C LYS A 255 -5.34 39.13 -49.52
N LYS A 256 -6.41 39.44 -48.75
CA LYS A 256 -7.31 40.61 -48.56
C LYS A 256 -8.28 40.94 -49.71
N ASP A 257 -9.55 40.53 -49.56
CA ASP A 257 -10.72 41.20 -50.15
C ASP A 257 -11.97 41.01 -49.25
N ILE A 258 -12.82 42.05 -49.12
CA ILE A 258 -14.10 42.06 -48.35
C ILE A 258 -15.08 43.10 -48.93
N PRO A 259 -16.30 42.69 -49.32
CA PRO A 259 -17.54 43.39 -48.90
C PRO A 259 -18.44 42.48 -48.01
N LYS A 260 -19.22 42.92 -47.01
CA LYS A 260 -20.30 43.95 -46.93
C LYS A 260 -21.55 43.58 -47.77
N LYS A 261 -22.82 43.72 -47.32
CA LYS A 261 -23.43 44.37 -46.12
C LYS A 261 -25.00 44.22 -46.09
N LEU A 262 -25.63 43.98 -44.92
CA LEU A 262 -27.08 44.15 -44.57
C LEU A 262 -28.14 43.28 -45.33
N THR A 263 -29.44 43.11 -44.96
CA THR A 263 -30.33 43.56 -43.83
C THR A 263 -31.42 42.49 -43.51
N LEU A 264 -32.23 42.70 -42.45
CA LEU A 264 -33.45 41.91 -42.12
C LEU A 264 -34.65 42.19 -43.07
N GLN A 265 -35.58 41.24 -43.15
CA GLN A 265 -37.05 41.46 -43.17
C GLN A 265 -37.78 40.33 -42.41
N ASP A 266 -38.93 40.63 -41.81
CA ASP A 266 -39.74 39.73 -40.98
C ASP A 266 -40.80 38.91 -41.76
N ILE A 267 -41.40 37.88 -41.14
CA ILE A 267 -42.87 37.68 -41.07
C ILE A 267 -43.30 36.53 -40.09
N LYS A 268 -44.02 36.95 -39.04
CA LYS A 268 -45.15 36.32 -38.30
C LYS A 268 -45.42 34.77 -38.34
N LYS A 269 -45.34 34.19 -37.13
CA LYS A 269 -46.41 33.49 -36.34
C LYS A 269 -46.86 32.03 -36.58
N ASP A 270 -47.21 31.45 -35.41
CA ASP A 270 -48.28 30.50 -35.06
C ASP A 270 -48.04 28.96 -35.02
N GLU A 271 -48.91 28.31 -34.24
CA GLU A 271 -48.78 27.01 -33.55
C GLU A 271 -49.13 25.80 -34.47
N PRO A 272 -48.82 24.54 -34.10
CA PRO A 272 -49.90 23.75 -33.48
C PRO A 272 -49.49 22.67 -32.45
N LYS A 273 -50.51 22.09 -31.78
CA LYS A 273 -50.46 20.86 -30.98
C LYS A 273 -51.40 19.78 -31.57
N LYS A 274 -51.35 18.56 -30.99
CA LYS A 274 -52.45 17.57 -30.80
C LYS A 274 -52.80 16.48 -31.88
N THR A 275 -52.50 15.23 -31.50
CA THR A 275 -53.38 14.01 -31.42
C THR A 275 -54.06 13.32 -32.63
N ILE A 276 -53.72 12.03 -32.83
CA ILE A 276 -54.59 10.79 -32.77
C ILE A 276 -55.90 10.76 -33.60
N PRO A 277 -56.09 9.77 -34.54
CA PRO A 277 -56.95 8.58 -34.25
C PRO A 277 -56.51 7.24 -34.93
N THR A 278 -57.43 6.25 -35.04
CA THR A 278 -57.15 4.78 -35.01
C THR A 278 -58.02 3.93 -35.98
N THR A 279 -57.79 2.59 -36.06
CA THR A 279 -58.69 1.48 -36.54
C THR A 279 -58.98 1.36 -38.06
N THR A 280 -59.34 0.21 -38.69
CA THR A 280 -59.58 -1.22 -38.25
C THR A 280 -58.95 -2.23 -39.30
N THR A 281 -59.35 -3.47 -39.70
CA THR A 281 -60.53 -4.39 -39.54
C THR A 281 -60.18 -5.85 -39.96
N SER A 282 -60.73 -6.90 -39.28
CA SER A 282 -61.16 -8.27 -39.76
C SER A 282 -60.24 -9.19 -40.63
N SER A 283 -60.29 -10.54 -40.64
CA SER A 283 -61.35 -11.57 -40.38
C SER A 283 -60.80 -12.92 -39.82
N LYS A 284 -61.68 -13.92 -39.54
CA LYS A 284 -61.40 -15.27 -38.94
C LYS A 284 -61.65 -16.46 -39.89
N ASN A 285 -61.29 -17.70 -39.47
CA ASN A 285 -62.14 -18.91 -39.49
C ASN A 285 -61.57 -20.10 -38.64
N ASP A 286 -62.41 -21.05 -38.23
CA ASP A 286 -62.13 -22.20 -37.31
C ASP A 286 -62.53 -23.58 -37.92
N ILE A 287 -61.82 -24.70 -37.62
CA ILE A 287 -62.23 -26.13 -37.83
C ILE A 287 -61.65 -27.06 -36.71
N THR A 288 -62.27 -28.23 -36.47
CA THR A 288 -62.18 -29.10 -35.25
C THR A 288 -61.42 -30.45 -35.42
N ILE A 289 -61.31 -31.24 -34.33
CA ILE A 289 -60.44 -32.42 -34.02
C ILE A 289 -60.97 -33.81 -34.49
N PRO A 290 -60.11 -34.85 -34.67
CA PRO A 290 -60.31 -36.18 -34.00
C PRO A 290 -59.01 -36.91 -33.52
N ASN A 291 -59.11 -38.12 -32.92
CA ASN A 291 -58.05 -38.95 -32.26
C ASN A 291 -58.58 -40.43 -32.02
N PRO A 292 -57.99 -41.43 -31.29
CA PRO A 292 -56.62 -41.72 -30.74
C PRO A 292 -56.15 -43.24 -30.88
N ILE A 293 -55.17 -43.73 -30.05
CA ILE A 293 -54.85 -45.15 -29.66
C ILE A 293 -53.96 -45.99 -30.64
N PRO A 294 -53.09 -47.00 -30.25
CA PRO A 294 -52.52 -47.47 -28.95
C PRO A 294 -50.95 -47.53 -28.85
N THR A 295 -50.42 -48.01 -27.71
CA THR A 295 -48.99 -48.31 -27.39
C THR A 295 -48.56 -49.79 -27.65
N PRO A 296 -47.25 -50.14 -27.50
CA PRO A 296 -46.84 -50.82 -26.26
C PRO A 296 -45.50 -50.38 -25.61
N ASN A 297 -45.34 -50.79 -24.35
CA ASN A 297 -44.24 -50.56 -23.40
C ASN A 297 -43.01 -51.49 -23.64
N PRO A 298 -41.83 -51.36 -22.96
CA PRO A 298 -41.62 -50.95 -21.55
C PRO A 298 -40.44 -49.93 -21.36
N LEU A 299 -39.89 -49.63 -20.17
CA LEU A 299 -39.95 -50.22 -18.81
C LEU A 299 -39.86 -49.15 -17.69
N VAL A 300 -39.68 -49.58 -16.43
CA VAL A 300 -39.82 -48.80 -15.18
C VAL A 300 -38.48 -48.32 -14.60
N ALA A 301 -38.42 -47.04 -14.20
CA ALA A 301 -37.74 -46.56 -12.99
C ALA A 301 -38.40 -45.22 -12.57
N ALA A 302 -38.62 -44.98 -11.28
CA ALA A 302 -39.47 -43.87 -10.80
C ALA A 302 -38.77 -42.90 -9.84
N SER A 303 -39.16 -41.63 -9.94
CA SER A 303 -39.17 -40.54 -8.95
C SER A 303 -38.06 -40.44 -7.88
N ASN A 304 -37.43 -39.27 -7.82
CA ASN A 304 -37.88 -38.27 -6.85
C ASN A 304 -37.55 -36.83 -7.30
N ASN A 305 -38.41 -35.89 -6.92
CA ASN A 305 -38.32 -34.46 -7.21
C ASN A 305 -37.68 -33.69 -6.03
N ASP A 306 -37.56 -32.37 -6.22
CA ASP A 306 -37.43 -31.36 -5.16
C ASP A 306 -36.16 -31.37 -4.29
N LYS A 307 -35.08 -30.83 -4.87
CA LYS A 307 -34.34 -29.69 -4.26
C LYS A 307 -33.35 -29.02 -5.23
N ALA A 308 -33.85 -28.08 -6.03
CA ALA A 308 -33.00 -27.11 -6.72
C ALA A 308 -32.52 -26.01 -5.74
N GLN A 309 -31.72 -26.39 -4.73
CA GLN A 309 -31.10 -25.41 -3.85
C GLN A 309 -29.94 -24.71 -4.58
N GLN A 310 -30.00 -23.37 -4.63
CA GLN A 310 -28.86 -22.54 -5.02
C GLN A 310 -27.75 -22.67 -3.96
N GLN A 311 -26.79 -23.57 -4.19
CA GLN A 311 -25.54 -23.56 -3.46
C GLN A 311 -24.64 -22.47 -4.05
N SER A 312 -24.73 -21.27 -3.48
CA SER A 312 -23.65 -20.30 -3.58
C SER A 312 -22.46 -20.82 -2.79
N GLU A 313 -21.46 -21.39 -3.47
CA GLU A 313 -20.17 -21.71 -2.86
C GLU A 313 -19.52 -20.42 -2.36
N GLU A 314 -19.50 -20.22 -1.04
CA GLU A 314 -18.78 -19.11 -0.43
C GLU A 314 -17.28 -19.29 -0.64
N ILE A 315 -16.71 -18.49 -1.53
CA ILE A 315 -15.26 -18.44 -1.78
C ILE A 315 -14.59 -17.97 -0.48
N SER A 316 -14.06 -18.92 0.30
CA SER A 316 -13.53 -18.67 1.66
C SER A 316 -12.38 -17.65 1.73
N ASN A 317 -11.74 -17.33 0.60
CA ASN A 317 -10.73 -16.28 0.49
C ASN A 317 -11.16 -15.01 -0.26
N ALA A 318 -12.41 -14.89 -0.71
CA ALA A 318 -12.94 -13.64 -1.23
C ALA A 318 -13.04 -12.56 -0.13
N GLY A 319 -12.72 -11.33 -0.47
CA GLY A 319 -13.04 -10.17 0.36
C GLY A 319 -14.51 -9.78 0.15
N LYS A 320 -15.17 -9.31 1.21
CA LYS A 320 -16.47 -8.66 1.06
C LYS A 320 -16.35 -7.49 0.07
N ILE A 321 -17.22 -7.45 -0.92
CA ILE A 321 -17.39 -6.29 -1.82
C ILE A 321 -17.97 -5.14 -0.99
N VAL A 322 -17.34 -3.97 -1.08
CA VAL A 322 -17.70 -2.76 -0.32
C VAL A 322 -17.92 -1.56 -1.25
N GLY A 323 -17.36 -1.59 -2.46
CA GLY A 323 -17.40 -0.47 -3.40
C GLY A 323 -16.39 0.64 -3.05
N PRO A 324 -16.47 1.79 -3.74
CA PRO A 324 -15.51 2.88 -3.57
C PRO A 324 -15.68 3.60 -2.23
N LYS A 325 -14.57 4.05 -1.63
CA LYS A 325 -14.56 4.94 -0.46
C LYS A 325 -13.65 6.16 -0.70
N TYR A 326 -13.85 6.79 -1.84
CA TYR A 326 -13.07 7.93 -2.30
C TYR A 326 -13.29 9.16 -1.40
N LYS A 327 -12.25 9.98 -1.23
CA LYS A 327 -12.21 11.11 -0.30
C LYS A 327 -11.59 12.32 -0.99
N LYS A 328 -12.31 13.44 -1.03
CA LYS A 328 -11.77 14.72 -1.53
C LYS A 328 -10.54 15.13 -0.71
N LYS A 329 -9.49 15.57 -1.42
CA LYS A 329 -8.23 16.04 -0.84
C LYS A 329 -8.44 17.16 0.19
N LYS A 330 -7.74 17.13 1.32
CA LYS A 330 -7.79 18.19 2.34
C LYS A 330 -6.77 19.28 2.04
N LEU A 331 -7.01 20.49 2.55
CA LEU A 331 -6.06 21.61 2.42
C LEU A 331 -4.71 21.38 3.14
N SER A 332 -4.62 20.39 4.04
CA SER A 332 -3.37 19.92 4.63
C SER A 332 -2.45 19.22 3.62
N ASP A 333 -3.00 18.64 2.56
CA ASP A 333 -2.33 17.59 1.79
C ASP A 333 -1.63 18.15 0.54
N VAL A 334 -1.47 19.47 0.43
CA VAL A 334 -1.00 20.20 -0.77
C VAL A 334 0.31 19.62 -1.32
N HIS A 335 1.25 19.27 -0.44
CA HIS A 335 2.56 18.74 -0.82
C HIS A 335 2.56 17.25 -1.21
N LYS A 336 1.42 16.56 -1.16
CA LYS A 336 1.27 15.13 -1.48
C LYS A 336 0.47 14.92 -2.78
N PRO A 337 1.10 14.93 -3.97
CA PRO A 337 0.39 14.70 -5.23
C PRO A 337 0.06 13.20 -5.38
N ARG A 338 -1.20 12.83 -5.60
CA ARG A 338 -1.65 11.42 -5.70
C ARG A 338 -1.21 10.74 -7.01
N THR A 339 0.08 10.47 -7.12
CA THR A 339 0.73 9.83 -8.27
C THR A 339 0.92 8.34 -8.02
N LEU A 340 0.24 7.51 -8.82
CA LEU A 340 0.16 6.06 -8.68
C LEU A 340 0.62 5.34 -9.97
N VAL A 341 1.58 4.42 -9.82
CA VAL A 341 1.89 3.39 -10.84
C VAL A 341 1.27 2.07 -10.41
N PHE A 342 0.59 1.37 -11.33
CA PHE A 342 -0.07 0.09 -11.05
C PHE A 342 -0.12 -0.83 -12.28
N PRO A 343 -0.10 -2.17 -12.12
CA PRO A 343 -0.23 -3.09 -13.24
C PRO A 343 -1.68 -3.24 -13.71
N PHE A 344 -1.86 -3.63 -14.97
CA PHE A 344 -3.16 -4.03 -15.53
C PHE A 344 -3.63 -5.38 -14.94
N LEU A 345 -4.45 -5.29 -13.88
CA LEU A 345 -4.76 -6.38 -12.95
C LEU A 345 -5.45 -7.59 -13.60
N SER A 346 -5.10 -8.77 -13.10
CA SER A 346 -5.71 -10.07 -13.42
C SER A 346 -5.64 -10.54 -14.88
N SER A 347 -4.87 -9.87 -15.74
CA SER A 347 -4.74 -10.17 -17.17
C SER A 347 -3.99 -11.50 -17.44
N ILE A 348 -2.85 -11.49 -18.14
CA ILE A 348 -2.22 -12.72 -18.70
C ILE A 348 -2.07 -13.85 -17.66
N LYS A 349 -1.44 -13.53 -16.52
CA LYS A 349 -0.98 -14.53 -15.54
C LYS A 349 -2.13 -15.12 -14.72
N CYS A 350 -3.26 -14.42 -14.66
CA CYS A 350 -4.45 -14.76 -13.89
C CYS A 350 -5.65 -15.13 -14.77
N GLY A 351 -5.55 -15.07 -16.10
CA GLY A 351 -6.51 -15.68 -17.01
C GLY A 351 -7.85 -14.96 -17.17
N ILE A 352 -7.96 -13.68 -16.76
CA ILE A 352 -9.10 -12.85 -17.16
C ILE A 352 -8.85 -12.30 -18.57
N ASP A 353 -9.82 -12.49 -19.45
CA ASP A 353 -9.86 -11.96 -20.81
C ASP A 353 -9.57 -10.44 -20.88
N ILE A 354 -8.82 -10.03 -21.91
CA ILE A 354 -8.26 -8.67 -22.03
C ILE A 354 -9.37 -7.62 -22.17
N ASP A 355 -10.37 -7.87 -23.04
CA ASP A 355 -11.48 -6.93 -23.26
C ASP A 355 -12.27 -6.72 -21.95
N LYS A 356 -12.58 -7.80 -21.20
CA LYS A 356 -13.29 -7.71 -19.91
C LYS A 356 -12.46 -7.07 -18.80
N ALA A 357 -11.15 -7.35 -18.74
CA ALA A 357 -10.26 -6.70 -17.78
C ALA A 357 -10.13 -5.19 -18.08
N ALA A 358 -10.04 -4.82 -19.36
CA ALA A 358 -10.01 -3.43 -19.81
C ALA A 358 -11.34 -2.70 -19.55
N GLU A 359 -12.48 -3.38 -19.70
CA GLU A 359 -13.80 -2.83 -19.36
C GLU A 359 -13.89 -2.49 -17.87
N ILE A 360 -13.59 -3.45 -16.99
CA ILE A 360 -13.66 -3.24 -15.53
C ILE A 360 -12.67 -2.18 -15.05
N ALA A 361 -11.44 -2.19 -15.59
CA ALA A 361 -10.45 -1.16 -15.31
C ALA A 361 -10.92 0.23 -15.77
N SER A 362 -11.41 0.35 -17.01
CA SER A 362 -11.94 1.60 -17.57
C SER A 362 -13.08 2.16 -16.72
N GLN A 363 -14.03 1.31 -16.33
CA GLN A 363 -15.14 1.71 -15.46
C GLN A 363 -14.63 2.28 -14.13
N ALA A 364 -13.73 1.58 -13.43
CA ALA A 364 -13.25 2.00 -12.11
C ALA A 364 -12.37 3.27 -12.18
N ILE A 365 -11.56 3.41 -13.23
CA ILE A 365 -10.72 4.59 -13.49
C ILE A 365 -11.60 5.81 -13.79
N GLN A 366 -12.62 5.67 -14.65
CA GLN A 366 -13.57 6.76 -14.93
C GLN A 366 -14.37 7.14 -13.68
N GLU A 367 -14.85 6.16 -12.90
CA GLU A 367 -15.58 6.36 -11.66
C GLU A 367 -14.77 7.17 -10.63
N TYR A 368 -13.48 6.85 -10.46
CA TYR A 368 -12.56 7.59 -9.60
C TYR A 368 -12.25 8.99 -10.15
N LEU A 369 -11.79 9.10 -11.39
CA LEU A 369 -11.38 10.40 -11.95
C LEU A 369 -12.54 11.39 -12.10
N GLN A 370 -13.77 10.90 -12.34
CA GLN A 370 -14.99 11.71 -12.35
C GLN A 370 -15.41 12.17 -10.95
N PHE A 371 -15.29 11.31 -9.92
CA PHE A 371 -15.46 11.74 -8.53
C PHE A 371 -14.45 12.85 -8.21
N HIS A 372 -13.19 12.66 -8.61
CA HIS A 372 -12.10 13.63 -8.43
C HIS A 372 -12.00 14.70 -9.54
N GLN A 373 -13.12 15.11 -10.13
CA GLN A 373 -13.10 16.26 -11.05
C GLN A 373 -12.45 17.50 -10.39
N ASN A 374 -11.63 18.20 -11.17
CA ASN A 374 -10.79 19.36 -10.80
C ASN A 374 -9.59 19.07 -9.86
N GLU A 375 -9.33 17.82 -9.46
CA GLU A 375 -8.12 17.45 -8.72
C GLU A 375 -6.98 17.05 -9.68
N GLU A 376 -6.15 18.04 -10.03
CA GLU A 376 -5.00 17.92 -10.95
C GLU A 376 -3.76 17.26 -10.33
N ASP A 377 -3.77 16.99 -9.02
CA ASP A 377 -2.65 16.33 -8.32
C ASP A 377 -2.63 14.80 -8.52
N ILE A 378 -3.74 14.24 -8.99
CA ILE A 378 -3.88 12.82 -9.31
C ILE A 378 -3.21 12.52 -10.65
N LYS A 379 -2.35 11.48 -10.68
CA LYS A 379 -1.85 10.87 -11.92
C LYS A 379 -1.88 9.36 -11.81
N LEU A 380 -2.58 8.71 -12.72
CA LEU A 380 -2.75 7.26 -12.80
C LEU A 380 -1.94 6.73 -13.98
N LYS A 381 -0.92 5.91 -13.70
CA LYS A 381 -0.05 5.31 -14.72
C LYS A 381 -0.18 3.79 -14.68
N MET A 382 -0.91 3.23 -15.63
CA MET A 382 -1.08 1.77 -15.71
C MET A 382 0.01 1.15 -16.58
N VAL A 383 0.80 0.25 -16.01
CA VAL A 383 1.82 -0.50 -16.77
C VAL A 383 1.25 -1.82 -17.30
N ILE A 384 1.55 -2.12 -18.56
CA ILE A 384 1.13 -3.34 -19.25
C ILE A 384 2.35 -4.04 -19.84
N GLU A 385 2.44 -5.35 -19.66
CA GLU A 385 3.49 -6.15 -20.31
C GLU A 385 3.33 -6.10 -21.83
N LYS A 386 4.43 -5.77 -22.51
CA LYS A 386 4.55 -5.54 -23.96
C LYS A 386 3.91 -6.63 -24.83
N THR A 387 3.86 -7.86 -24.34
CA THR A 387 3.22 -9.02 -24.97
C THR A 387 1.70 -8.90 -25.18
N ILE A 388 1.01 -8.01 -24.44
CA ILE A 388 -0.43 -7.69 -24.65
C ILE A 388 -0.71 -6.18 -24.76
N TYR A 389 0.34 -5.35 -24.81
CA TYR A 389 0.20 -3.89 -24.78
C TYR A 389 -0.67 -3.36 -25.93
N SER A 390 -0.50 -3.88 -27.14
CA SER A 390 -1.28 -3.48 -28.31
C SER A 390 -2.78 -3.77 -28.12
N ASP A 391 -3.10 -5.02 -27.82
CA ASP A 391 -4.46 -5.54 -27.69
C ASP A 391 -5.22 -4.81 -26.58
N ALA A 392 -4.61 -4.72 -25.39
CA ALA A 392 -5.20 -4.01 -24.26
C ALA A 392 -5.38 -2.52 -24.57
N LEU A 393 -4.40 -1.85 -25.19
CA LEU A 393 -4.52 -0.45 -25.57
C LEU A 393 -5.62 -0.22 -26.62
N GLU A 394 -5.88 -1.17 -27.51
CA GLU A 394 -7.02 -1.11 -28.42
C GLU A 394 -8.35 -1.23 -27.67
N SER A 395 -8.48 -2.19 -26.74
CA SER A 395 -9.65 -2.29 -25.84
C SER A 395 -9.88 -0.96 -25.09
N PHE A 396 -8.86 -0.40 -24.44
CA PHE A 396 -8.98 0.88 -23.73
C PHE A 396 -9.36 2.05 -24.65
N LYS A 397 -8.81 2.13 -25.88
CA LYS A 397 -9.21 3.16 -26.86
C LYS A 397 -10.68 3.01 -27.28
N LYS A 398 -11.14 1.78 -27.50
CA LYS A 398 -12.53 1.42 -27.88
C LYS A 398 -13.53 1.73 -26.76
N ILE A 399 -13.15 1.53 -25.50
CA ILE A 399 -14.01 1.76 -24.32
C ILE A 399 -14.02 3.23 -23.89
N LEU A 400 -12.84 3.87 -23.79
CA LEU A 400 -12.70 5.24 -23.31
C LEU A 400 -13.02 6.26 -24.41
N GLY A 401 -12.49 6.08 -25.62
CA GLY A 401 -12.71 6.99 -26.75
C GLY A 401 -12.41 8.46 -26.41
N ASN A 402 -13.40 9.33 -26.57
CA ASN A 402 -13.33 10.75 -26.21
C ASN A 402 -13.43 11.04 -24.70
N LYS A 403 -13.63 10.01 -23.86
CA LYS A 403 -13.66 10.08 -22.38
C LYS A 403 -12.33 9.66 -21.75
N TRP A 404 -11.23 9.75 -22.50
CA TRP A 404 -9.89 9.52 -21.96
C TRP A 404 -9.44 10.74 -21.14
N ASP A 405 -9.29 10.58 -19.83
CA ASP A 405 -8.84 11.65 -18.94
C ASP A 405 -7.33 11.85 -19.07
N LYS A 406 -6.89 13.10 -19.22
CA LYS A 406 -5.46 13.51 -19.27
C LYS A 406 -4.62 13.07 -18.06
N ARG A 407 -5.25 12.70 -16.94
CA ARG A 407 -4.60 12.18 -15.72
C ARG A 407 -4.35 10.67 -15.77
N PHE A 408 -4.82 9.98 -16.82
CA PHE A 408 -4.61 8.55 -17.02
C PHE A 408 -3.68 8.27 -18.21
N GLU A 409 -2.58 7.58 -17.93
CA GLU A 409 -1.59 7.13 -18.91
C GLU A 409 -1.51 5.60 -18.89
N ILE A 410 -1.36 4.98 -20.08
CA ILE A 410 -1.02 3.57 -20.23
C ILE A 410 0.41 3.47 -20.78
N LEU A 411 1.24 2.64 -20.14
CA LEU A 411 2.67 2.52 -20.42
C LEU A 411 3.04 1.07 -20.74
N SER A 412 3.88 0.88 -21.76
CA SER A 412 4.43 -0.44 -22.12
C SER A 412 5.68 -0.72 -21.29
N ILE A 413 5.78 -1.93 -20.75
CA ILE A 413 6.99 -2.43 -20.07
C ILE A 413 7.34 -3.82 -20.62
N GLU A 414 8.62 -4.17 -20.72
CA GLU A 414 9.04 -5.47 -21.28
C GLU A 414 8.45 -6.64 -20.46
N ASN A 415 8.48 -6.55 -19.12
CA ASN A 415 7.81 -7.48 -18.20
C ASN A 415 7.69 -6.88 -16.79
N LEU A 416 6.90 -7.50 -15.89
CA LEU A 416 6.72 -7.04 -14.50
C LEU A 416 7.97 -7.01 -13.59
N ASN A 417 9.13 -7.51 -14.03
CA ASN A 417 10.41 -7.33 -13.33
C ASN A 417 11.33 -6.27 -13.98
N SER A 418 10.89 -5.58 -15.04
CA SER A 418 11.66 -4.48 -15.64
C SER A 418 11.92 -3.34 -14.65
N ILE A 419 13.08 -2.68 -14.76
CA ILE A 419 13.39 -1.48 -13.97
C ILE A 419 12.58 -0.25 -14.43
N GLU A 420 12.17 -0.21 -15.70
CA GLU A 420 11.47 0.92 -16.32
C GLU A 420 10.11 1.26 -15.68
N GLN A 421 9.49 0.32 -14.96
CA GLN A 421 8.23 0.55 -14.25
C GLN A 421 8.38 1.53 -13.07
N PHE A 422 9.57 1.63 -12.46
CA PHE A 422 9.82 2.53 -11.33
C PHE A 422 10.16 3.94 -11.78
N SER A 423 10.73 4.11 -12.97
CA SER A 423 11.12 5.39 -13.60
C SER A 423 9.96 6.34 -13.95
N ASN A 424 8.76 6.09 -13.43
CA ASN A 424 7.51 6.74 -13.87
C ASN A 424 7.01 7.88 -12.98
N ASN A 425 7.78 8.26 -11.94
CA ASN A 425 7.52 9.38 -11.02
C ASN A 425 6.18 9.25 -10.27
N CYS A 426 6.18 8.41 -9.23
CA CYS A 426 5.02 8.12 -8.39
C CYS A 426 5.38 8.05 -6.90
N ARG A 427 4.57 8.67 -6.02
CA ARG A 427 4.68 8.42 -4.56
C ARG A 427 4.29 6.98 -4.23
N ILE A 428 3.30 6.45 -4.94
CA ILE A 428 2.72 5.14 -4.67
C ILE A 428 2.97 4.22 -5.86
N TYR A 429 3.57 3.06 -5.61
CA TYR A 429 3.74 2.00 -6.59
C TYR A 429 2.96 0.77 -6.14
N ALA A 430 2.17 0.16 -7.02
CA ALA A 430 1.38 -1.02 -6.71
C ALA A 430 1.85 -2.25 -7.49
N THR A 431 1.64 -3.43 -6.92
CA THR A 431 2.00 -4.72 -7.55
C THR A 431 1.04 -5.82 -7.11
N GLU A 432 0.85 -6.84 -7.95
CA GLU A 432 0.08 -8.03 -7.57
C GLU A 432 0.83 -8.87 -6.52
N SER A 433 0.09 -9.57 -5.66
CA SER A 433 0.63 -10.52 -4.69
C SER A 433 -0.22 -11.80 -4.60
N THR A 434 0.04 -12.63 -3.59
CA THR A 434 -0.81 -13.78 -3.21
C THR A 434 -1.32 -13.59 -1.78
N TRP A 435 -2.29 -14.40 -1.33
CA TRP A 435 -2.86 -14.29 0.03
C TRP A 435 -1.83 -14.32 1.17
N ARG A 436 -0.61 -14.79 0.87
CA ARG A 436 0.54 -14.84 1.78
C ARG A 436 1.18 -13.48 2.06
N LEU A 437 0.95 -12.48 1.21
CA LEU A 437 1.62 -11.16 1.18
C LEU A 437 3.15 -11.30 1.23
N LYS A 438 3.70 -11.88 0.15
CA LYS A 438 5.12 -12.25 0.01
C LYS A 438 5.61 -11.99 -1.42
N LYS A 439 6.94 -12.07 -1.61
CA LYS A 439 7.60 -12.10 -2.92
C LYS A 439 7.04 -13.22 -3.79
N ILE A 440 6.75 -12.90 -5.05
CA ILE A 440 6.31 -13.84 -6.10
C ILE A 440 7.10 -13.58 -7.40
N PRO A 441 7.12 -14.51 -8.37
CA PRO A 441 7.96 -14.36 -9.57
C PRO A 441 7.71 -13.10 -10.41
N SER A 442 6.52 -12.51 -10.34
CA SER A 442 6.17 -11.25 -11.03
C SER A 442 6.67 -9.99 -10.32
N ASN A 443 7.08 -10.05 -9.06
CA ASN A 443 7.63 -8.89 -8.32
C ASN A 443 8.98 -9.23 -7.66
N LYS A 444 9.70 -10.21 -8.21
CA LYS A 444 11.00 -10.67 -7.69
C LYS A 444 11.99 -9.52 -7.56
N PHE A 445 12.16 -8.73 -8.62
CA PHE A 445 13.10 -7.61 -8.71
C PHE A 445 12.72 -6.44 -7.79
N LEU A 446 11.43 -6.23 -7.52
CA LEU A 446 10.98 -5.28 -6.50
C LEU A 446 11.54 -5.64 -5.11
N TYR A 447 11.46 -6.92 -4.74
CA TYR A 447 11.87 -7.40 -3.41
C TYR A 447 13.38 -7.66 -3.26
N GLU A 448 14.07 -8.07 -4.33
CA GLU A 448 15.50 -8.42 -4.28
C GLU A 448 16.42 -7.21 -4.53
N ASP A 449 16.03 -6.28 -5.40
CA ASP A 449 16.86 -5.15 -5.80
C ASP A 449 16.33 -3.82 -5.24
N MET A 450 15.08 -3.47 -5.56
CA MET A 450 14.52 -2.14 -5.28
C MET A 450 14.26 -1.88 -3.79
N LEU A 451 13.74 -2.87 -3.07
CA LEU A 451 13.52 -2.85 -1.62
C LEU A 451 14.77 -3.31 -0.83
N SER A 452 15.94 -3.42 -1.46
CA SER A 452 17.19 -3.72 -0.77
C SER A 452 17.85 -2.48 -0.15
N ILE A 453 18.72 -2.69 0.84
CA ILE A 453 19.71 -1.74 1.31
C ILE A 453 21.08 -2.40 1.14
N ASP A 454 22.03 -1.74 0.49
CA ASP A 454 23.38 -2.26 0.19
C ASP A 454 23.38 -3.67 -0.44
N GLY A 455 22.43 -3.94 -1.35
CA GLY A 455 22.24 -5.25 -2.00
C GLY A 455 21.75 -6.36 -1.07
N LYS A 456 21.34 -6.03 0.16
CA LYS A 456 20.76 -6.97 1.14
C LYS A 456 19.25 -6.74 1.19
N ALA A 457 18.48 -7.79 0.94
CA ALA A 457 17.03 -7.74 1.06
C ALA A 457 16.62 -7.38 2.49
N ILE A 458 15.91 -6.26 2.67
CA ILE A 458 15.36 -5.88 3.98
C ILE A 458 14.14 -6.74 4.31
N ASN A 459 13.68 -6.67 5.55
CA ASN A 459 12.59 -7.52 6.03
C ASN A 459 11.20 -6.96 5.66
N PHE A 460 11.02 -6.49 4.43
CA PHE A 460 9.74 -5.94 3.94
C PHE A 460 8.59 -6.96 4.09
N GLU A 461 8.85 -8.27 3.94
CA GLU A 461 7.87 -9.32 4.25
C GLU A 461 7.49 -9.36 5.73
N LYS A 462 8.42 -9.12 6.66
CA LYS A 462 8.11 -9.02 8.10
C LYS A 462 7.31 -7.76 8.38
N ASP A 463 7.66 -6.62 7.80
CA ASP A 463 6.95 -5.36 8.07
C ASP A 463 5.53 -5.40 7.49
N THR A 464 5.38 -5.95 6.28
CA THR A 464 4.10 -6.38 5.70
C THR A 464 3.34 -7.31 6.65
N LYS A 465 4.01 -8.31 7.25
CA LYS A 465 3.38 -9.29 8.14
C LYS A 465 3.00 -8.73 9.52
N ASN A 466 3.73 -7.73 10.01
CA ASN A 466 3.41 -7.01 11.24
C ASN A 466 2.14 -6.17 11.03
N ARG A 467 2.05 -5.45 9.91
CA ARG A 467 0.86 -4.66 9.54
C ARG A 467 -0.35 -5.54 9.21
N PHE A 468 -0.10 -6.67 8.53
CA PHE A 468 -1.13 -7.60 8.04
C PHE A 468 -0.89 -9.04 8.56
N PRO A 469 -1.22 -9.31 9.84
CA PRO A 469 -0.99 -10.62 10.47
C PRO A 469 -1.93 -11.72 9.95
N ASN A 470 -3.04 -11.38 9.31
CA ASN A 470 -3.98 -12.33 8.70
C ASN A 470 -3.65 -12.59 7.21
N PRO A 471 -4.12 -13.70 6.61
CA PRO A 471 -4.09 -13.88 5.15
C PRO A 471 -4.85 -12.76 4.42
N ALA A 472 -4.30 -12.32 3.29
CA ALA A 472 -4.97 -11.36 2.42
C ALA A 472 -6.16 -11.97 1.68
N LYS A 473 -7.14 -11.12 1.35
CA LYS A 473 -8.43 -11.47 0.74
C LYS A 473 -8.57 -10.88 -0.66
N ILE A 474 -9.22 -11.62 -1.56
CA ILE A 474 -9.38 -11.22 -2.97
C ILE A 474 -10.20 -9.92 -3.02
N GLY A 475 -9.84 -8.99 -3.90
CA GLY A 475 -10.46 -7.67 -4.00
C GLY A 475 -9.83 -6.61 -3.08
N LYS A 476 -8.71 -6.88 -2.41
CA LYS A 476 -8.15 -5.97 -1.39
C LYS A 476 -6.70 -5.56 -1.66
N SER A 477 -6.37 -4.39 -1.11
CA SER A 477 -5.10 -3.69 -1.30
C SER A 477 -4.42 -3.46 0.05
N TYR A 478 -3.12 -3.69 0.10
CA TYR A 478 -2.34 -3.76 1.34
C TYR A 478 -1.13 -2.81 1.22
N PRO A 479 -1.29 -1.52 1.60
CA PRO A 479 -0.21 -0.54 1.56
C PRO A 479 0.83 -0.83 2.63
N VAL A 480 2.10 -0.72 2.28
CA VAL A 480 3.26 -0.86 3.17
C VAL A 480 4.20 0.30 2.89
N ALA A 481 4.64 0.99 3.95
CA ALA A 481 5.60 2.08 3.82
C ALA A 481 6.95 1.53 3.32
N VAL A 482 7.56 2.24 2.39
CA VAL A 482 8.91 1.95 1.88
C VAL A 482 9.92 2.52 2.87
N ASN A 483 10.94 1.73 3.22
CA ASN A 483 12.02 2.23 4.06
C ASN A 483 12.85 3.26 3.28
N VAL A 484 13.04 4.45 3.86
CA VAL A 484 13.70 5.60 3.23
C VAL A 484 15.14 5.32 2.78
N GLU A 485 15.79 4.31 3.36
CA GLU A 485 17.14 3.93 2.99
C GLU A 485 17.23 3.09 1.70
N THR A 486 16.10 2.56 1.20
CA THR A 486 16.05 1.70 0.02
C THR A 486 16.25 2.46 -1.29
N ARG A 487 16.69 1.71 -2.31
CA ARG A 487 16.80 2.21 -3.69
C ARG A 487 15.47 2.73 -4.24
N LEU A 488 14.37 2.02 -3.96
CA LEU A 488 13.02 2.39 -4.41
C LEU A 488 12.57 3.77 -3.89
N HIS A 489 12.96 4.13 -2.67
CA HIS A 489 12.69 5.47 -2.13
C HIS A 489 13.67 6.50 -2.70
N LYS A 490 14.98 6.26 -2.56
CA LYS A 490 16.04 7.24 -2.88
C LYS A 490 16.12 7.64 -4.35
N GLU A 491 15.95 6.69 -5.26
CA GLU A 491 16.09 6.96 -6.71
C GLU A 491 14.76 7.25 -7.42
N TYR A 492 13.64 6.76 -6.88
CA TYR A 492 12.35 6.81 -7.57
C TYR A 492 11.23 7.55 -6.82
N GLY A 493 11.48 8.04 -5.59
CA GLY A 493 10.54 8.86 -4.82
C GLY A 493 9.31 8.10 -4.29
N VAL A 494 9.36 6.77 -4.25
CA VAL A 494 8.23 5.96 -3.78
C VAL A 494 8.23 5.90 -2.25
N GLU A 495 7.12 6.31 -1.64
CA GLU A 495 6.89 6.23 -0.20
C GLU A 495 6.09 4.99 0.20
N TYR A 496 5.25 4.46 -0.71
CA TYR A 496 4.38 3.31 -0.42
C TYR A 496 4.37 2.27 -1.55
N VAL A 497 4.54 1.00 -1.16
CA VAL A 497 4.27 -0.16 -2.00
C VAL A 497 2.90 -0.74 -1.63
N VAL A 498 2.01 -0.87 -2.61
CA VAL A 498 0.67 -1.44 -2.41
C VAL A 498 0.62 -2.85 -2.99
N LEU A 499 0.53 -3.86 -2.13
CA LEU A 499 0.29 -5.23 -2.56
C LEU A 499 -1.21 -5.41 -2.83
N ILE A 500 -1.59 -5.69 -4.08
CA ILE A 500 -2.99 -5.91 -4.47
C ILE A 500 -3.24 -7.42 -4.56
N LEU A 501 -4.42 -7.86 -4.15
CA LEU A 501 -4.89 -9.23 -4.33
C LEU A 501 -6.09 -9.31 -5.29
N PRO A 502 -5.87 -9.20 -6.61
CA PRO A 502 -6.96 -9.24 -7.58
C PRO A 502 -7.36 -10.70 -7.87
N PRO A 503 -8.55 -10.94 -8.45
CA PRO A 503 -9.08 -12.29 -8.67
C PRO A 503 -8.25 -13.08 -9.68
N ASN A 504 -8.04 -14.36 -9.38
CA ASN A 504 -7.41 -15.31 -10.28
C ASN A 504 -8.48 -16.18 -10.97
N MET A 505 -8.32 -16.48 -12.25
CA MET A 505 -9.08 -17.47 -13.04
C MET A 505 -8.15 -18.51 -13.73
N ASN A 506 -6.85 -18.46 -13.48
CA ASN A 506 -5.88 -19.44 -13.96
C ASN A 506 -5.84 -20.64 -12.99
N PRO A 507 -6.23 -21.86 -13.40
CA PRO A 507 -6.27 -23.04 -12.53
C PRO A 507 -4.88 -23.52 -12.09
N LEU A 508 -3.80 -23.02 -12.73
CA LEU A 508 -2.41 -23.29 -12.34
C LEU A 508 -1.89 -22.30 -11.28
N LYS A 509 -2.77 -21.48 -10.69
CA LYS A 509 -2.46 -20.47 -9.68
C LYS A 509 -3.39 -20.60 -8.46
N PRO A 510 -2.95 -20.17 -7.26
CA PRO A 510 -3.80 -20.20 -6.06
C PRO A 510 -5.11 -19.41 -6.23
N ASP A 511 -6.11 -19.74 -5.42
CA ASP A 511 -7.36 -18.99 -5.27
C ASP A 511 -8.10 -18.76 -6.62
N CYS A 512 -8.05 -19.75 -7.52
CA CYS A 512 -8.72 -19.71 -8.82
C CYS A 512 -10.25 -19.69 -8.67
N LEU A 513 -10.90 -18.77 -9.39
CA LEU A 513 -12.35 -18.61 -9.48
C LEU A 513 -12.89 -19.22 -10.77
N ALA A 514 -14.02 -19.91 -10.69
CA ALA A 514 -14.56 -20.68 -11.81
C ALA A 514 -15.35 -19.84 -12.84
N SER A 515 -15.72 -18.60 -12.53
CA SER A 515 -16.64 -17.81 -13.36
C SER A 515 -16.36 -16.31 -13.38
N TYR A 516 -16.67 -15.68 -14.52
CA TYR A 516 -16.69 -14.21 -14.66
C TYR A 516 -17.68 -13.53 -13.71
N THR A 517 -18.79 -14.21 -13.38
CA THR A 517 -19.80 -13.75 -12.41
C THR A 517 -19.22 -13.56 -11.01
N GLN A 518 -18.23 -14.36 -10.62
CA GLN A 518 -17.50 -14.21 -9.36
C GLN A 518 -16.29 -13.27 -9.50
N SER A 519 -15.54 -13.36 -10.61
CA SER A 519 -14.26 -12.64 -10.76
C SER A 519 -14.41 -11.16 -11.11
N LEU A 520 -15.29 -10.77 -12.05
CA LEU A 520 -15.38 -9.37 -12.51
C LEU A 520 -15.81 -8.39 -11.39
N PRO A 521 -16.75 -8.73 -10.49
CA PRO A 521 -17.05 -7.88 -9.33
C PRO A 521 -15.86 -7.74 -8.37
N LEU A 522 -15.09 -8.82 -8.14
CA LEU A 522 -13.87 -8.78 -7.32
C LEU A 522 -12.71 -8.03 -8.00
N LEU A 523 -12.66 -8.01 -9.33
CA LEU A 523 -11.70 -7.20 -10.08
C LEU A 523 -12.03 -5.72 -9.94
N LYS A 524 -13.32 -5.34 -10.01
CA LYS A 524 -13.75 -3.96 -9.80
C LYS A 524 -13.49 -3.51 -8.35
N GLU A 525 -13.81 -4.36 -7.38
CA GLU A 525 -13.47 -4.15 -5.97
C GLU A 525 -11.96 -3.99 -5.73
N SER A 526 -11.10 -4.68 -6.51
CA SER A 526 -9.64 -4.52 -6.44
C SER A 526 -9.19 -3.10 -6.83
N TYR A 527 -9.75 -2.55 -7.90
CA TYR A 527 -9.51 -1.16 -8.31
C TYR A 527 -10.12 -0.16 -7.31
N HIS A 528 -11.36 -0.38 -6.85
CA HIS A 528 -11.99 0.44 -5.80
C HIS A 528 -11.15 0.49 -4.51
N SER A 529 -10.61 -0.66 -4.09
CA SER A 529 -9.69 -0.78 -2.95
C SER A 529 -8.36 -0.06 -3.19
N LEU A 530 -7.77 -0.19 -4.40
CA LEU A 530 -6.53 0.50 -4.77
C LEU A 530 -6.68 2.02 -4.79
N PHE A 531 -7.76 2.54 -5.40
CA PHE A 531 -7.99 3.98 -5.46
C PHE A 531 -8.46 4.55 -4.10
N THR A 532 -9.14 3.75 -3.28
CA THR A 532 -9.37 4.09 -1.85
C THR A 532 -8.04 4.22 -1.09
N VAL A 533 -7.03 3.38 -1.37
CA VAL A 533 -5.68 3.57 -0.79
C VAL A 533 -5.05 4.88 -1.30
N LEU A 534 -5.16 5.21 -2.59
CA LEU A 534 -4.61 6.44 -3.17
C LEU A 534 -5.18 7.74 -2.54
N ASP A 535 -6.37 7.71 -1.96
CA ASP A 535 -6.97 8.85 -1.24
C ASP A 535 -6.58 8.97 0.25
N ASN A 536 -5.83 7.99 0.78
CA ASN A 536 -5.46 7.94 2.20
C ASN A 536 -3.94 7.97 2.43
N PHE A 537 -3.14 8.07 1.36
CA PHE A 537 -1.67 8.05 1.37
C PHE A 537 -1.09 9.01 0.32
#